data_AF-A0A502LEF2-F1
#
_entry.id   AF-A0A502LEF2-F1
#
_cell.length_a   1.000
_cell.length_b   1.000
_cell.length_c   1.000
_cell.angle_alpha   90.00
_cell.angle_beta   90.00
_cell.angle_gamma   90.00
#
_symmetry.space_group_name_H-M   'P 1'
#
loop_
_entity.id
_entity.type
_entity.pdbx_description
1 polymer ?
#
loop_
_entity_poly.entity_id
_entity_poly.type
_entity_poly.pdbx_seq_one_letter_code
_entity_poly.pdbx_strand_id
1 'polypeptide(L)'
;MKINDLIKTDTVEKWQVCGIVVQCMVSKLGIIQSELSKLPDTEIHAVNEENGKIVAVMQANSQKELANRMELARDIDGVITVSLVYHQVEDN
;
A
#
# COMPACT_ATOMS: atom_id res chain seq x y z
N MET A 1 18.35 45.12 12.59
CA MET A 1 18.14 43.84 13.29
C MET A 1 17.70 42.82 12.24
N LYS A 2 18.59 41.91 11.82
CA LYS A 2 18.19 40.67 11.12
C LYS A 2 17.43 39.82 12.16
N ILE A 3 16.44 39.02 11.80
CA ILE A 3 16.57 37.59 11.46
C ILE A 3 15.25 37.15 10.82
N ASN A 4 15.38 36.37 9.74
CA ASN A 4 14.34 35.66 9.00
C ASN A 4 13.28 35.03 9.90
N ASP A 5 12.02 35.46 9.78
CA ASP A 5 10.91 34.57 10.13
C ASP A 5 10.78 33.53 9.03
N LEU A 6 11.21 32.33 9.42
CA LEU A 6 11.25 31.10 8.68
C LEU A 6 10.06 30.97 7.74
N ILE A 7 10.38 30.71 6.47
CA ILE A 7 9.58 29.87 5.58
C ILE A 7 9.10 28.70 6.44
N LYS A 8 7.83 28.72 6.85
CA LYS A 8 7.13 27.51 7.26
C LYS A 8 7.09 26.69 5.98
N THR A 9 8.08 25.83 5.81
CA THR A 9 8.00 24.75 4.86
C THR A 9 6.75 23.99 5.30
N ASP A 10 5.65 24.22 4.60
CA ASP A 10 4.52 23.31 4.56
C ASP A 10 5.04 22.00 3.96
N THR A 11 5.85 21.28 4.72
CA THR A 11 5.98 19.84 4.59
C THR A 11 4.63 19.30 5.06
N VAL A 12 3.63 19.43 4.20
CA VAL A 12 2.47 18.55 4.24
C VAL A 12 3.09 17.17 4.05
N GLU A 13 3.34 16.46 5.13
CA GLU A 13 3.63 15.03 5.07
C GLU A 13 2.46 14.43 4.32
N LYS A 14 2.68 14.16 3.04
CA LYS A 14 1.61 13.88 2.10
C LYS A 14 1.25 12.43 2.30
N TRP A 15 0.55 12.14 3.39
CA TRP A 15 0.06 10.80 3.72
C TRP A 15 -0.73 10.26 2.53
N GLN A 16 -0.21 9.22 1.90
CA GLN A 16 -0.84 8.55 0.77
C GLN A 16 -1.47 7.26 1.27
N VAL A 17 -2.73 7.04 0.93
CA VAL A 17 -3.44 5.78 1.18
C VAL A 17 -3.85 5.19 -0.16
N CYS A 18 -3.59 3.91 -0.39
CA CYS A 18 -4.11 3.21 -1.57
C CYS A 18 -4.69 1.85 -1.19
N GLY A 19 -5.80 1.50 -1.84
CA GLY A 19 -6.25 0.12 -1.91
C GLY A 19 -5.40 -0.66 -2.91
N ILE A 20 -5.09 -1.91 -2.58
CA ILE A 20 -4.48 -2.86 -3.49
C ILE A 20 -5.27 -4.17 -3.49
N VAL A 21 -5.26 -4.85 -4.62
CA VAL A 21 -5.71 -6.22 -4.77
C VAL A 21 -4.52 -7.06 -5.17
N VAL A 22 -4.21 -8.04 -4.32
CA VAL A 22 -3.15 -9.02 -4.55
C VAL A 22 -3.79 -10.31 -5.02
N GLN A 23 -3.47 -10.71 -6.23
CA GLN A 23 -3.80 -12.04 -6.75
C GLN A 23 -2.61 -12.95 -6.48
N CYS A 24 -2.86 -14.08 -5.86
CA CYS A 24 -1.85 -15.02 -5.41
C CYS A 24 -2.25 -16.47 -5.66
N MET A 25 -1.29 -17.37 -5.48
CA MET A 25 -1.51 -18.81 -5.52
C MET A 25 -2.27 -19.25 -4.27
N VAL A 26 -3.42 -19.90 -4.45
CA VAL A 26 -4.26 -20.42 -3.36
C VAL A 26 -3.47 -21.30 -2.39
N SER A 27 -2.53 -22.12 -2.90
CA SER A 27 -1.68 -22.99 -2.09
C SER A 27 -0.71 -22.25 -1.16
N LYS A 28 -0.45 -20.96 -1.38
CA LYS A 28 0.46 -20.12 -0.59
C LYS A 28 -0.25 -18.97 0.12
N LEU A 29 -1.58 -18.89 0.03
CA LEU A 29 -2.39 -17.77 0.51
C LEU A 29 -2.13 -17.43 1.97
N GLY A 30 -2.08 -18.41 2.88
CA GLY A 30 -1.81 -18.17 4.30
C GLY A 30 -0.41 -17.60 4.58
N ILE A 31 0.62 -18.01 3.82
CA ILE A 31 1.98 -17.47 3.94
C ILE A 31 1.98 -16.03 3.43
N ILE A 32 1.37 -15.78 2.28
CA ILE A 32 1.31 -14.46 1.65
C ILE A 32 0.55 -13.47 2.53
N GLN A 33 -0.57 -13.89 3.13
CA GLN A 33 -1.31 -13.07 4.10
C GLN A 33 -0.42 -12.69 5.29
N SER A 34 0.34 -13.66 5.84
CA SER A 34 1.26 -13.39 6.95
C SER A 34 2.38 -12.42 6.56
N GLU A 35 2.96 -12.56 5.37
CA GLU A 35 4.00 -11.64 4.87
C GLU A 35 3.44 -10.25 4.59
N LEU A 36 2.27 -10.13 3.97
CA LEU A 36 1.59 -8.85 3.74
C LEU A 36 1.28 -8.12 5.05
N SER A 37 0.85 -8.84 6.09
CA SER A 37 0.59 -8.25 7.41
C SER A 37 1.85 -7.79 8.14
N LYS A 38 3.05 -8.19 7.71
CA LYS A 38 4.33 -7.68 8.25
C LYS A 38 4.78 -6.41 7.54
N LEU A 39 4.21 -6.08 6.39
CA LEU A 39 4.53 -4.83 5.72
C LEU A 39 4.03 -3.65 6.56
N PRO A 40 4.84 -2.60 6.75
CA PRO A 40 4.42 -1.42 7.49
C PRO A 40 3.14 -0.82 6.91
N ASP A 41 2.29 -0.29 7.80
CA ASP A 41 1.02 0.39 7.50
C ASP A 41 0.19 -0.30 6.40
N THR A 42 0.14 -1.63 6.42
CA THR A 42 -0.61 -2.48 5.51
C THR A 42 -1.68 -3.25 6.28
N GLU A 43 -2.94 -3.04 5.92
CA GLU A 43 -4.09 -3.68 6.55
C GLU A 43 -4.83 -4.55 5.53
N ILE A 44 -5.12 -5.80 5.88
CA ILE A 44 -5.86 -6.72 5.02
C ILE A 44 -7.35 -6.62 5.37
N HIS A 45 -8.17 -6.22 4.41
CA HIS A 45 -9.61 -6.02 4.60
C HIS A 45 -10.46 -7.22 4.20
N ALA A 46 -10.04 -7.94 3.15
CA ALA A 46 -10.77 -9.10 2.67
C ALA A 46 -9.82 -10.12 2.04
N VAL A 47 -10.19 -11.39 2.17
CA VAL A 47 -9.50 -12.51 1.54
C VAL A 47 -10.54 -13.41 0.91
N ASN A 48 -10.32 -13.77 -0.34
CA ASN A 48 -11.09 -14.79 -1.04
C ASN A 48 -10.18 -15.99 -1.27
N GLU A 49 -10.37 -17.00 -0.43
CA GLU A 49 -9.54 -18.20 -0.39
C GLU A 49 -9.72 -19.07 -1.64
N GLU A 50 -10.94 -19.11 -2.20
CA GLU A 50 -11.25 -19.94 -3.37
C GLU A 50 -10.52 -19.46 -4.64
N ASN A 51 -10.40 -18.15 -4.81
CA ASN A 51 -9.79 -17.56 -6.00
C ASN A 51 -8.41 -16.93 -5.74
N GLY A 52 -7.87 -17.02 -4.54
CA GLY A 52 -6.53 -16.54 -4.20
C GLY A 52 -6.40 -15.01 -4.26
N LYS A 53 -7.43 -14.27 -3.85
CA LYS A 53 -7.41 -12.80 -3.85
C LYS A 53 -7.35 -12.24 -2.44
N ILE A 54 -6.53 -11.21 -2.26
CA ILE A 54 -6.40 -10.46 -1.02
C ILE A 54 -6.65 -8.98 -1.34
N VAL A 55 -7.54 -8.35 -0.60
CA VAL A 55 -7.77 -6.90 -0.63
C VAL A 55 -7.08 -6.30 0.58
N ALA A 56 -6.17 -5.37 0.35
CA ALA A 56 -5.44 -4.68 1.41
C ALA A 56 -5.40 -3.18 1.16
N VAL A 57 -5.22 -2.40 2.21
CA VAL A 57 -4.95 -0.97 2.16
C VAL A 57 -3.53 -0.74 2.65
N MET A 58 -2.76 0.03 1.89
CA MET A 58 -1.40 0.44 2.23
C MET A 58 -1.36 1.95 2.42
N GLN A 59 -0.59 2.39 3.40
CA GLN A 59 -0.39 3.81 3.69
C GLN A 59 1.10 4.14 3.66
N ALA A 60 1.48 5.36 3.31
CA ALA A 60 2.89 5.79 3.34
C ALA A 60 3.02 7.31 3.40
N ASN A 61 4.18 7.80 3.84
CA ASN A 61 4.44 9.25 3.94
C ASN A 61 4.83 9.88 2.59
N SER A 62 5.05 9.05 1.56
CA SER A 62 5.33 9.52 0.20
C SER A 62 4.90 8.51 -0.86
N GLN A 63 4.68 8.98 -2.09
CA GLN A 63 4.41 8.12 -3.25
C GLN A 63 5.54 7.12 -3.52
N LYS A 64 6.79 7.51 -3.26
CA LYS A 64 7.97 6.64 -3.45
C LYS A 64 7.95 5.47 -2.46
N GLU A 65 7.66 5.74 -1.19
CA GLU A 65 7.51 4.69 -0.18
C GLU A 65 6.36 3.75 -0.52
N LEU A 66 5.23 4.29 -1.00
CA LEU A 66 4.09 3.49 -1.42
C LEU A 66 4.45 2.56 -2.59
N ALA A 67 5.15 3.08 -3.60
CA ALA A 67 5.66 2.30 -4.72
C ALA A 67 6.59 1.17 -4.26
N ASN A 68 7.55 1.47 -3.38
CA ASN A 68 8.45 0.47 -2.81
C ASN A 68 7.68 -0.62 -2.05
N ARG A 69 6.65 -0.25 -1.26
CA ARG A 69 5.82 -1.23 -0.53
C ARG A 69 5.04 -2.15 -1.48
N MET A 70 4.50 -1.60 -2.58
CA MET A 70 3.85 -2.40 -3.61
C MET A 70 4.83 -3.35 -4.31
N GLU A 71 6.08 -2.92 -4.54
CA GLU A 71 7.14 -3.79 -5.06
C GLU A 71 7.46 -4.93 -4.09
N LEU A 72 7.61 -4.63 -2.80
CA LEU A 72 7.81 -5.65 -1.76
C LEU A 72 6.65 -6.66 -1.74
N ALA A 73 5.40 -6.18 -1.81
CA ALA A 73 4.23 -7.04 -1.87
C ALA A 73 4.20 -7.92 -3.14
N ARG A 74 4.71 -7.41 -4.27
CA ARG A 74 4.80 -8.15 -5.53
C ARG A 74 5.88 -9.23 -5.50
N ASP A 75 6.95 -9.01 -4.74
CA ASP A 75 8.09 -9.93 -4.65
C ASP A 75 7.85 -11.10 -3.68
N ILE A 76 6.75 -11.09 -2.93
CA ILE A 76 6.36 -12.21 -2.07
C ILE A 76 6.11 -13.46 -2.93
N ASP A 77 6.80 -14.56 -2.58
CA ASP A 77 6.68 -15.84 -3.29
C ASP A 77 5.23 -16.34 -3.33
N GLY A 78 4.72 -16.56 -4.55
CA GLY A 78 3.35 -16.97 -4.81
C GLY A 78 2.39 -15.83 -5.11
N VAL A 79 2.83 -14.56 -5.05
CA VAL A 79 2.08 -13.44 -5.62
C VAL A 79 2.19 -13.49 -7.15
N ILE A 80 1.03 -13.39 -7.81
CA ILE A 80 0.90 -13.40 -9.28
C ILE A 80 0.81 -11.97 -9.79
N THR A 81 0.02 -11.13 -9.10
CA THR A 81 -0.17 -9.74 -9.48
C THR A 81 -0.54 -8.90 -8.26
N VAL A 82 -0.07 -7.65 -8.24
CA VAL A 82 -0.54 -6.60 -7.32
C VAL A 82 -1.10 -5.48 -8.18
N SER A 83 -2.39 -5.24 -8.03
CA SER A 83 -3.14 -4.19 -8.73
C SER A 83 -3.54 -3.10 -7.75
N LEU A 84 -3.25 -1.85 -8.09
CA LEU A 84 -3.73 -0.71 -7.31
C LEU A 84 -5.23 -0.51 -7.59
N VAL A 85 -6.03 -0.48 -6.53
CA VAL A 85 -7.45 -0.16 -6.55
C VAL A 85 -7.63 1.20 -5.90
N TYR A 86 -7.23 2.26 -6.59
CA TYR A 86 -7.76 3.60 -6.33
C TYR A 86 -7.56 4.58 -7.49
N HIS A 87 -8.64 5.28 -7.83
CA HIS A 87 -8.62 6.71 -8.09
C HIS A 87 -10.02 7.27 -7.80
N GLN A 88 -10.25 7.85 -6.62
CA GLN A 88 -11.40 8.73 -6.42
C GLN A 88 -10.94 10.12 -6.88
N VAL A 89 -11.42 10.56 -8.04
CA VAL A 89 -11.50 11.97 -8.37
C VAL A 89 -12.86 12.42 -7.82
N GLU A 90 -12.88 13.22 -6.76
CA GLU A 90 -14.08 14.01 -6.49
C GLU A 90 -14.13 15.11 -7.56
N ASP A 91 -14.88 14.85 -8.63
CA ASP A 91 -15.34 15.92 -9.52
C ASP A 91 -16.44 16.68 -8.77
N ASN A 92 -16.13 17.94 -8.46
CA ASN A 92 -17.04 18.90 -7.83
C ASN A 92 -17.93 19.57 -8.89
#